data_AF-A0A373CD65-F1
#
_entry.id   AF-A0A373CD65-F1
#
_cell.length_a   1.000
_cell.length_b   1.000
_cell.length_c   1.000
_cell.angle_alpha   90.00
_cell.angle_beta   90.00
_cell.angle_gamma   90.00
#
_symmetry.space_group_name_H-M   'P 1'
#
loop_
_entity.id
_entity.type
_entity.pdbx_description
1 polymer ?
#
loop_
_entity_poly.entity_id
_entity_poly.type
_entity_poly.pdbx_seq_one_letter_code
_entity_poly.pdbx_strand_id
1 'polypeptide(L)'
;MLSDGLTEREKEYYKRLQIETKKLKNHHDDAVKLAISRALNITLQEYLMECPECGEMLLRYGDGNTQCECYYCGYSEKPANVAKKYIEKVLHISEYEVGNHGGEFPLFTCPDCDTDSMVKTDSSYFCFCCGTKYQLNEMKYCERCGELFFPIDDDFICKDCMDGQINER
;
A
#
# COMPACT_ATOMS: atom_id res chain seq x y z
N MET A 1 -0.34 33.34 -20.91
CA MET A 1 0.60 32.24 -20.53
C MET A 1 1.22 32.58 -19.18
N LEU A 2 1.69 31.63 -18.38
CA LEU A 2 2.28 31.86 -17.02
C LEU A 2 3.48 32.84 -16.99
N SER A 3 3.95 33.32 -18.15
CA SER A 3 5.04 34.29 -18.32
C SER A 3 4.58 35.74 -18.56
N ASP A 4 3.28 35.99 -18.70
CA ASP A 4 2.76 37.34 -18.96
C ASP A 4 2.79 38.14 -17.66
N GLY A 5 3.74 39.07 -17.55
CA GLY A 5 3.98 39.89 -16.35
C GLY A 5 5.39 39.76 -15.76
N LEU A 6 6.21 38.82 -16.24
CA LEU A 6 7.61 38.70 -15.82
C LEU A 6 8.50 39.74 -16.54
N THR A 7 9.48 40.28 -15.82
CA THR A 7 10.60 41.03 -16.42
C THR A 7 11.46 40.10 -17.29
N GLU A 8 12.29 40.65 -18.18
CA GLU A 8 13.17 39.84 -19.03
C GLU A 8 14.14 38.96 -18.23
N ARG A 9 14.64 39.45 -17.09
CA ARG A 9 15.51 38.67 -16.20
C ARG A 9 14.74 37.50 -15.54
N GLU A 10 13.49 37.72 -15.12
CA GLU A 10 12.66 36.67 -14.55
C GLU A 10 12.23 35.64 -15.60
N LYS A 11 11.99 36.05 -16.85
CA LYS A 11 11.76 35.12 -17.97
C LYS A 11 12.98 34.21 -18.19
N GLU A 12 14.19 34.73 -18.01
CA GLU A 12 15.40 33.92 -18.08
C GLU A 12 15.48 32.90 -16.94
N TYR A 13 15.22 33.31 -15.69
CA TYR A 13 15.15 32.39 -14.56
C TYR A 13 14.08 31.31 -14.75
N TYR A 14 12.90 31.69 -15.23
CA TYR A 14 11.82 30.76 -15.50
C TYR A 14 12.22 29.72 -16.57
N LYS A 15 12.85 30.15 -17.67
CA LYS A 15 13.38 29.22 -18.69
C LYS A 15 14.41 28.26 -18.10
N ARG A 16 15.32 28.74 -17.24
CA ARG A 16 16.31 27.89 -16.57
C ARG A 16 15.64 26.86 -15.66
N LEU A 17 14.67 27.27 -14.85
CA LEU A 17 13.88 26.36 -14.01
C LEU A 17 13.21 25.28 -14.84
N GLN A 18 12.56 25.64 -15.96
CA GLN A 18 11.95 24.66 -16.86
C GLN A 18 12.96 23.63 -17.40
N ILE A 19 14.15 24.08 -17.79
CA ILE A 19 15.21 23.19 -18.29
C ILE A 19 15.69 22.24 -17.20
N GLU A 20 16.01 22.75 -16.01
CA GLU A 20 16.53 21.93 -14.92
C GLU A 20 15.46 20.96 -14.38
N THR A 21 14.20 21.39 -14.26
CA THR A 21 13.09 20.49 -13.91
C THR A 21 12.93 19.37 -14.94
N LYS A 22 13.06 19.67 -16.25
CA LYS A 22 13.03 18.63 -17.29
C LYS A 22 14.18 17.64 -17.16
N LYS A 23 15.40 18.12 -16.87
CA LYS A 23 16.56 17.24 -16.65
C LYS A 23 16.37 16.34 -15.44
N LEU A 24 15.89 16.91 -14.33
CA LEU A 24 15.60 16.15 -13.11
C LEU A 24 14.55 15.07 -13.36
N LYS A 25 13.46 15.41 -14.06
CA LYS A 25 12.44 14.44 -14.46
C LYS A 25 13.03 13.32 -15.31
N ASN A 26 13.83 13.65 -16.33
CA ASN A 26 14.44 12.61 -17.17
C ASN A 26 15.35 11.67 -16.36
N HIS A 27 16.14 12.23 -15.43
CA HIS A 27 16.97 11.44 -14.53
C HIS A 27 16.13 10.52 -13.64
N HIS A 28 15.04 11.04 -13.08
CA HIS A 28 14.06 10.26 -12.31
C HIS A 28 13.48 9.12 -13.15
N ASP A 29 12.95 9.41 -14.34
CA ASP A 29 12.34 8.43 -15.25
C ASP A 29 13.34 7.31 -15.60
N ASP A 30 14.61 7.64 -15.84
CA ASP A 30 15.64 6.65 -16.14
C ASP A 30 16.02 5.81 -14.91
N ALA A 31 16.08 6.41 -13.72
CA ALA A 31 16.28 5.68 -12.48
C ALA A 31 15.12 4.72 -12.16
N VAL A 32 13.87 5.14 -12.41
CA VAL A 32 12.68 4.29 -12.25
C VAL A 32 12.73 3.10 -13.21
N LYS A 33 13.07 3.30 -14.49
CA LYS A 33 13.22 2.18 -15.45
C LYS A 33 14.26 1.16 -14.99
N LEU A 34 15.39 1.62 -14.47
CA LEU A 34 16.43 0.73 -13.95
C LEU A 34 15.94 -0.04 -12.71
N ALA A 35 15.20 0.62 -11.81
CA ALA A 35 14.62 -0.01 -10.63
C ALA A 35 13.55 -1.05 -11.00
N ILE A 36 12.66 -0.75 -11.97
CA ILE A 36 11.69 -1.71 -12.52
C ILE A 36 12.40 -2.95 -13.06
N SER A 37 13.43 -2.75 -13.90
CA SER A 37 14.18 -3.88 -14.46
C SER A 37 14.81 -4.75 -13.38
N ARG A 38 15.29 -4.16 -12.28
CA ARG A 38 15.82 -4.92 -11.13
C ARG A 38 14.73 -5.66 -10.37
N ALA A 39 13.61 -5.00 -10.10
CA ALA A 39 12.48 -5.59 -9.38
C ALA A 39 11.92 -6.82 -10.12
N LEU A 40 11.71 -6.69 -11.44
CA LEU A 40 11.13 -7.75 -12.27
C LEU A 40 12.04 -8.96 -12.49
N ASN A 41 13.34 -8.85 -12.15
CA ASN A 41 14.23 -10.01 -12.10
C ASN A 41 14.05 -10.85 -10.82
N ILE A 42 13.31 -10.35 -9.82
CA ILE A 42 13.19 -10.96 -8.48
C ILE A 42 11.72 -11.27 -8.16
N THR A 43 10.80 -10.40 -8.52
CA THR A 43 9.36 -10.52 -8.21
C THR A 43 8.49 -10.16 -9.41
N LEU A 44 7.21 -10.53 -9.36
CA LEU A 44 6.24 -10.17 -10.38
C LEU A 44 5.70 -8.75 -10.14
N GLN A 45 5.36 -8.07 -11.23
CA GLN A 45 4.85 -6.69 -11.18
C GLN A 45 3.59 -6.55 -10.31
N GLU A 46 2.73 -7.56 -10.30
CA GLU A 46 1.47 -7.58 -9.53
C GLU A 46 1.66 -7.61 -8.01
N TYR A 47 2.86 -7.96 -7.55
CA TYR A 47 3.23 -7.95 -6.13
C TYR A 47 3.92 -6.66 -5.68
N LEU A 48 4.07 -5.70 -6.60
CA LEU A 48 4.63 -4.40 -6.30
C LEU A 48 3.52 -3.40 -5.98
N MET A 49 3.70 -2.71 -4.86
CA MET A 49 2.79 -1.68 -4.37
C MET A 49 3.43 -0.30 -4.49
N GLU A 50 2.59 0.73 -4.37
CA GLU A 50 3.07 2.11 -4.25
C GLU A 50 3.88 2.28 -2.96
N CYS A 51 5.07 2.86 -3.07
CA CYS A 51 5.89 3.15 -1.91
C CYS A 51 5.39 4.40 -1.20
N PRO A 52 5.06 4.36 0.11
CA PRO A 52 4.57 5.52 0.83
C PRO A 52 5.64 6.62 1.03
N GLU A 53 6.92 6.33 0.78
CA GLU A 53 7.99 7.33 0.91
C GLU A 53 8.34 8.04 -0.41
N CYS A 54 8.25 7.37 -1.56
CA CYS A 54 8.63 7.96 -2.85
C CYS A 54 7.51 8.01 -3.90
N GLY A 55 6.36 7.36 -3.67
CA GLY A 55 5.23 7.31 -4.60
C GLY A 55 5.41 6.37 -5.80
N GLU A 56 6.54 5.68 -5.91
CA GLU A 56 6.78 4.74 -7.02
C GLU A 56 6.20 3.35 -6.75
N MET A 57 5.64 2.70 -7.77
CA MET A 57 5.07 1.34 -7.74
C MET A 57 6.14 0.24 -7.69
N LEU A 58 7.02 0.31 -6.69
CA LEU A 58 8.25 -0.49 -6.59
C LEU A 58 8.51 -1.01 -5.16
N LEU A 59 7.49 -1.00 -4.30
CA LEU A 59 7.56 -1.57 -2.95
C LEU A 59 7.16 -3.04 -2.97
N ARG A 60 8.03 -3.92 -2.47
CA ARG A 60 7.73 -5.36 -2.29
C ARG A 60 7.15 -5.65 -0.91
N TYR A 61 6.33 -6.68 -0.78
CA TYR A 61 5.86 -7.20 0.51
C TYR A 61 6.97 -7.93 1.29
N GLY A 62 6.75 -8.20 2.58
CA GLY A 62 7.77 -8.67 3.51
C GLY A 62 8.00 -10.18 3.60
N ASP A 63 7.63 -10.98 2.59
CA ASP A 63 7.83 -12.44 2.54
C ASP A 63 7.53 -13.20 3.86
N GLY A 64 6.44 -12.83 4.55
CA GLY A 64 5.94 -13.57 5.71
C GLY A 64 6.67 -13.35 7.04
N ASN A 65 7.39 -12.22 7.20
CA ASN A 65 7.82 -11.56 8.47
C ASN A 65 9.18 -10.83 8.37
N THR A 66 9.69 -10.59 7.16
CA THR A 66 10.93 -9.83 6.95
C THR A 66 10.65 -8.32 6.96
N GLN A 67 10.92 -7.62 5.86
CA GLN A 67 10.73 -6.19 5.69
C GLN A 67 10.21 -5.92 4.29
N CYS A 68 9.28 -4.97 4.16
CA CYS A 68 8.91 -4.45 2.85
C CYS A 68 10.02 -3.52 2.40
N GLU A 69 10.46 -3.64 1.16
CA GLU A 69 11.57 -2.88 0.62
C GLU A 69 11.21 -2.24 -0.73
N CYS A 70 11.58 -0.98 -0.92
CA CYS A 70 11.40 -0.29 -2.19
C CYS A 70 12.64 -0.42 -3.06
N TYR A 71 12.48 -0.99 -4.26
CA TYR A 71 13.56 -1.16 -5.23
C TYR A 71 14.08 0.18 -5.81
N TYR A 72 13.34 1.27 -5.63
CA TYR A 72 13.72 2.60 -6.11
C TYR A 72 14.42 3.44 -5.06
N CYS A 73 13.74 3.79 -3.97
CA CYS A 73 14.27 4.72 -2.97
C CYS A 73 15.05 4.04 -1.83
N GLY A 74 15.03 2.70 -1.75
CA GLY A 74 15.70 1.94 -0.69
C GLY A 74 14.98 1.98 0.67
N TYR A 75 13.76 2.52 0.74
CA TYR A 75 12.93 2.43 1.95
C TYR A 75 12.77 0.96 2.37
N SER A 76 12.96 0.67 3.67
CA SER A 76 12.80 -0.65 4.25
C SER A 76 12.18 -0.57 5.64
N GLU A 77 11.10 -1.30 5.88
CA GLU A 77 10.41 -1.27 7.17
C GLU A 77 9.53 -2.53 7.40
N LYS A 78 9.06 -2.74 8.63
CA LYS A 78 8.19 -3.86 8.99
C LYS A 78 6.82 -3.75 8.32
N PRO A 79 6.22 -4.87 7.87
CA PRO A 79 4.91 -4.87 7.19
C PRO A 79 3.80 -4.08 7.88
N ALA A 80 3.62 -4.24 9.19
CA ALA A 80 2.57 -3.54 9.94
C ALA A 80 2.73 -2.01 9.92
N ASN A 81 3.98 -1.53 9.99
CA ASN A 81 4.28 -0.09 9.92
C ASN A 81 4.06 0.45 8.51
N VAL A 82 4.43 -0.34 7.50
CA VAL A 82 4.26 -0.01 6.09
C VAL A 82 2.78 0.08 5.74
N ALA A 83 1.96 -0.85 6.22
CA ALA A 83 0.52 -0.83 6.04
C ALA A 83 -0.11 0.47 6.59
N LYS A 84 0.25 0.87 7.82
CA LYS A 84 -0.20 2.15 8.41
C LYS A 84 0.22 3.36 7.57
N LYS A 85 1.50 3.44 7.21
CA LYS A 85 2.02 4.53 6.37
C LYS A 85 1.38 4.57 4.99
N TYR A 86 1.06 3.42 4.42
CA TYR A 86 0.38 3.32 3.13
C TYR A 86 -1.03 3.92 3.22
N ILE A 87 -1.78 3.59 4.26
CA ILE A 87 -3.12 4.18 4.50
C ILE A 87 -3.02 5.71 4.63
N GLU A 88 -2.08 6.21 5.42
CA GLU A 88 -1.94 7.65 5.66
C GLU A 88 -1.42 8.43 4.44
N LYS A 89 -0.37 7.92 3.79
CA LYS A 89 0.37 8.67 2.76
C LYS A 89 -0.11 8.40 1.34
N VAL A 90 -0.59 7.19 1.05
CA VAL A 90 -1.03 6.77 -0.29
C VAL A 90 -2.55 6.85 -0.41
N LEU A 91 -3.29 6.30 0.57
CA LEU A 91 -4.76 6.39 0.56
C LEU A 91 -5.26 7.74 1.09
N HIS A 92 -4.38 8.56 1.68
CA HIS A 92 -4.72 9.85 2.28
C HIS A 92 -5.80 9.76 3.37
N ILE A 93 -5.81 8.65 4.12
CA ILE A 93 -6.78 8.41 5.20
C ILE A 93 -6.08 8.60 6.54
N SER A 94 -6.54 9.58 7.33
CA SER A 94 -6.07 9.77 8.70
C SER A 94 -6.87 8.96 9.70
N GLU A 95 -6.20 8.19 10.56
CA GLU A 95 -6.82 7.45 11.66
C GLU A 95 -7.69 8.36 12.55
N TYR A 96 -7.23 9.59 12.79
CA TYR A 96 -7.93 10.59 13.59
C TYR A 96 -9.24 11.07 12.95
N GLU A 97 -9.24 11.27 11.63
CA GLU A 97 -10.45 11.72 10.90
C GLU A 97 -11.50 10.62 10.85
N VAL A 98 -11.07 9.38 10.63
CA VAL A 98 -11.95 8.21 10.58
C VAL A 98 -12.68 7.99 11.90
N GLY A 99 -11.96 8.06 13.02
CA GLY A 99 -12.57 7.90 14.36
C GLY A 99 -13.60 8.97 14.71
N ASN A 100 -13.43 10.20 14.20
CA ASN A 100 -14.36 11.31 14.45
C ASN A 100 -15.61 11.26 13.55
N HIS A 101 -15.50 10.65 12.37
CA HIS A 101 -16.61 10.50 11.43
C HIS A 101 -17.31 9.12 11.49
N GLY A 102 -16.89 8.26 12.42
CA GLY A 102 -17.47 6.93 12.62
C GLY A 102 -17.14 5.94 11.52
N GLY A 103 -16.03 6.14 10.79
CA GLY A 103 -15.54 5.20 9.80
C GLY A 103 -14.72 4.07 10.44
N GLU A 104 -14.49 2.99 9.68
CA GLU A 104 -13.53 1.95 10.04
C GLU A 104 -12.16 2.27 9.43
N PHE A 105 -11.10 2.17 10.24
CA PHE A 105 -9.74 2.32 9.74
C PHE A 105 -9.41 1.11 8.86
N PRO A 106 -8.93 1.29 7.61
CA PRO A 106 -8.84 0.21 6.61
C PRO A 106 -7.62 -0.71 6.82
N LEU A 107 -7.30 -1.03 8.08
CA LEU A 107 -6.23 -1.93 8.50
C LEU A 107 -6.84 -3.13 9.22
N PHE A 108 -6.50 -4.33 8.76
CA PHE A 108 -7.04 -5.59 9.26
C PHE A 108 -5.92 -6.59 9.52
N THR A 109 -6.21 -7.59 10.34
CA THR A 109 -5.37 -8.78 10.49
C THR A 109 -5.52 -9.65 9.25
N CYS A 110 -4.40 -10.09 8.68
CA CYS A 110 -4.43 -10.97 7.51
C CYS A 110 -4.82 -12.41 7.92
N PRO A 111 -5.84 -13.04 7.32
CA PRO A 111 -6.27 -14.39 7.67
C PRO A 111 -5.26 -15.49 7.28
N ASP A 112 -4.31 -15.20 6.39
CA ASP A 112 -3.29 -16.17 5.96
C ASP A 112 -2.03 -16.16 6.82
N CYS A 113 -1.70 -15.01 7.43
CA CYS A 113 -0.44 -14.84 8.15
C CYS A 113 -0.58 -14.19 9.54
N ASP A 114 -1.81 -14.00 10.01
CA ASP A 114 -2.18 -13.47 11.33
C ASP A 114 -1.45 -12.18 11.72
N THR A 115 -1.13 -11.34 10.73
CA THR A 115 -0.38 -10.08 10.93
C THR A 115 -1.25 -8.88 10.59
N ASP A 116 -1.24 -7.86 11.45
CA ASP A 116 -1.91 -6.55 11.26
C ASP A 116 -1.26 -5.72 10.16
N SER A 117 -1.38 -6.20 8.92
CA SER A 117 -0.72 -5.66 7.74
C SER A 117 -1.56 -5.79 6.48
N MET A 118 -2.83 -6.19 6.61
CA MET A 118 -3.80 -6.21 5.51
C MET A 118 -4.43 -4.83 5.37
N VAL A 119 -4.26 -4.20 4.21
CA VAL A 119 -4.86 -2.91 3.90
C VAL A 119 -6.00 -3.10 2.91
N LYS A 120 -7.15 -2.47 3.19
CA LYS A 120 -8.26 -2.37 2.24
C LYS A 120 -8.07 -1.14 1.35
N THR A 121 -7.94 -1.36 0.05
CA THR A 121 -7.99 -0.30 -0.97
C THR A 121 -9.38 -0.23 -1.59
N ASP A 122 -9.59 0.71 -2.52
CA ASP A 122 -10.86 0.85 -3.24
C ASP A 122 -11.23 -0.37 -4.11
N SER A 123 -10.28 -1.26 -4.38
CA SER A 123 -10.49 -2.40 -5.29
C SER A 123 -10.13 -3.77 -4.70
N SER A 124 -9.33 -3.83 -3.64
CA SER A 124 -8.84 -5.10 -3.11
C SER A 124 -8.35 -4.97 -1.67
N TYR A 125 -8.17 -6.09 -1.01
CA TYR A 125 -7.37 -6.23 0.19
C TYR A 125 -5.96 -6.69 -0.20
N PHE A 126 -4.92 -6.08 0.38
CA PHE A 126 -3.54 -6.49 0.15
C PHE A 126 -2.76 -6.58 1.47
N CYS A 127 -2.09 -7.71 1.68
CA CYS A 127 -1.26 -7.93 2.85
C CYS A 127 0.19 -7.56 2.58
N PHE A 128 0.72 -6.56 3.29
CA PHE A 128 2.13 -6.18 3.19
C PHE A 128 3.09 -7.20 3.80
N CYS A 129 2.59 -8.17 4.59
CA CYS A 129 3.43 -9.23 5.15
C CYS A 129 3.62 -10.40 4.19
N CYS A 130 2.55 -11.07 3.78
CA CYS A 130 2.62 -12.29 2.95
C CYS A 130 2.40 -12.05 1.45
N GLY A 131 1.93 -10.87 1.03
CA GLY A 131 1.64 -10.56 -0.36
C GLY A 131 0.29 -11.08 -0.87
N THR A 132 -0.51 -11.74 -0.01
CA THR A 132 -1.87 -12.16 -0.38
C THR A 132 -2.72 -10.97 -0.79
N LYS A 133 -3.49 -11.17 -1.86
CA LYS A 133 -4.45 -10.22 -2.38
C LYS A 133 -5.83 -10.85 -2.49
N TYR A 134 -6.85 -10.18 -1.96
CA TYR A 134 -8.26 -10.58 -2.10
C TYR A 134 -9.05 -9.48 -2.80
N GLN A 135 -10.06 -9.88 -3.57
CA GLN A 135 -11.08 -8.96 -4.08
C GLN A 135 -12.03 -8.55 -2.95
N LEU A 136 -12.72 -7.41 -3.11
CA LEU A 136 -13.62 -6.90 -2.08
C LEU A 136 -14.79 -7.83 -1.75
N ASN A 137 -15.21 -8.67 -2.70
CA ASN A 137 -16.31 -9.62 -2.56
C ASN A 137 -15.87 -10.99 -2.02
N GLU A 138 -14.57 -11.24 -1.88
CA GLU A 138 -14.02 -12.50 -1.37
C GLU A 138 -13.92 -12.53 0.15
N MET A 139 -14.06 -11.39 0.83
CA MET A 139 -13.93 -11.28 2.29
C MET A 139 -15.27 -10.95 2.92
N LYS A 140 -15.56 -11.59 4.07
CA LYS A 140 -16.77 -11.33 4.87
C LYS A 140 -16.38 -11.00 6.30
N TYR A 141 -17.26 -10.30 7.01
CA TYR A 141 -17.14 -10.14 8.45
C TYR A 141 -17.82 -11.33 9.15
N CYS A 142 -17.15 -11.90 10.15
CA CYS A 142 -17.69 -12.98 10.95
C CYS A 142 -18.90 -12.51 11.75
N GLU A 143 -20.05 -13.17 11.62
CA GLU A 143 -21.28 -12.82 12.35
C GLU A 143 -21.14 -12.94 13.89
N ARG A 144 -20.12 -13.68 14.37
CA ARG A 144 -19.89 -13.92 15.79
C ARG A 144 -18.91 -12.93 16.43
N CYS A 145 -17.71 -12.78 15.86
CA CYS A 145 -16.67 -11.92 16.43
C CYS A 145 -16.51 -10.58 15.72
N GLY A 146 -17.09 -10.40 14.53
CA GLY A 146 -16.94 -9.18 13.74
C GLY A 146 -15.60 -9.05 13.01
N GLU A 147 -14.71 -10.03 13.11
CA GLU A 147 -13.42 -10.02 12.38
C GLU A 147 -13.59 -10.33 10.90
N LEU A 148 -12.75 -9.72 10.07
CA LEU A 148 -12.72 -9.96 8.64
C LEU A 148 -12.05 -11.32 8.37
N PHE A 149 -12.71 -12.20 7.60
CA PHE A 149 -12.19 -13.52 7.27
C PHE A 149 -12.50 -13.91 5.82
N PHE A 150 -11.73 -14.88 5.32
CA PHE A 150 -12.00 -15.54 4.05
C PHE A 150 -12.99 -16.70 4.27
N PRO A 151 -14.22 -16.66 3.72
CA PRO A 151 -15.19 -17.73 3.88
C PRO A 151 -14.80 -18.94 3.04
N ILE A 152 -14.93 -20.13 3.62
CA ILE A 152 -14.91 -21.39 2.86
C ILE A 152 -16.36 -21.67 2.47
N ASP A 153 -16.65 -21.71 1.17
CA ASP A 153 -18.01 -21.80 0.62
C ASP A 153 -18.95 -20.67 1.13
N ASP A 154 -20.06 -21.03 1.77
CA ASP A 154 -21.08 -20.10 2.28
C ASP A 154 -20.94 -19.83 3.78
N ASP A 155 -19.74 -20.01 4.35
CA ASP A 155 -19.52 -19.75 5.78
C ASP A 155 -19.81 -18.28 6.14
N PHE A 156 -20.45 -18.11 7.30
CA PHE A 156 -20.77 -16.82 7.93
C PHE A 156 -19.93 -16.55 9.18
N ILE A 157 -19.14 -17.53 9.61
CA ILE A 157 -18.38 -17.52 10.86
C ILE A 157 -16.93 -17.91 10.56
N CYS A 158 -15.95 -17.21 11.15
CA CYS A 158 -14.54 -17.52 10.97
C CYS A 158 -14.15 -18.85 11.61
N LYS A 159 -13.04 -19.43 11.13
CA LYS A 159 -12.51 -20.72 11.60
C LYS A 159 -12.30 -20.76 13.13
N ASP A 160 -11.75 -19.71 13.72
CA ASP A 160 -11.54 -19.65 15.17
C ASP A 160 -12.85 -19.73 15.96
N CYS A 161 -13.89 -19.07 15.46
CA CYS A 161 -15.21 -19.10 16.06
C CYS A 161 -15.93 -20.44 15.86
N MET A 162 -15.63 -21.17 14.78
CA MET A 162 -16.10 -22.53 14.54
C MET A 162 -15.39 -23.53 15.47
N ASP A 163 -14.07 -23.47 15.55
CA ASP A 163 -13.23 -24.35 16.38
C ASP A 163 -13.50 -24.12 17.88
N GLY A 164 -13.79 -22.88 18.28
CA GLY A 164 -14.22 -22.55 19.65
C GLY A 164 -15.52 -23.23 20.09
N GLN A 165 -16.36 -23.74 19.18
CA GLN A 165 -17.53 -24.55 19.55
C GLN A 165 -17.18 -26.02 19.87
N ILE A 166 -16.01 -26.50 19.44
CA ILE A 166 -15.62 -27.91 19.60
C ILE A 166 -15.09 -28.18 21.02
N ASN A 167 -14.61 -27.15 21.74
CA ASN A 167 -14.05 -27.26 23.09
C ASN A 167 -15.07 -27.03 24.24
N GLU A 168 -16.36 -26.83 23.95
CA GLU A 168 -17.43 -26.71 24.95
C GLU A 168 -18.33 -27.97 25.03
N ARG A 169 -17.79 -29.16 24.67
CA ARG A 169 -18.47 -30.45 24.84
C ARG A 169 -17.74 -31.39 25.79
#